data_AF-J1ZRC7-F1
#
_entry.id   AF-J1ZRC7-F1
#
_cell.length_a   1.000
_cell.length_b   1.000
_cell.length_c   1.000
_cell.angle_alpha   90.00
_cell.angle_beta   90.00
_cell.angle_gamma   90.00
#
_symmetry.space_group_name_H-M   'P 1'
#
loop_
_entity.id
_entity.type
_entity.pdbx_description
1 polymer ?
#
loop_
_entity_poly.entity_id
_entity_poly.type
_entity_poly.pdbx_seq_one_letter_code
_entity_poly.pdbx_strand_id
1 'polypeptide(L)'
;MTADAAGAAHPSATTDPRAPAPEVPEAVRSLAARCVPRVNELARLMSQDTFAQLHGYAELPADVRDVEIAATARHGLRLFLERVVHDPQPGPDDTGFFRERAAQRAEEGMPLELLLTTHCAGARVLWQALREAARPGEEAALVELAGYLLGAEQRVVSAVTETYLDEQTALATERREERRAQVRGLLAGTEVPPAGSGLDGP
;
A
#
# COMPACT_ATOMS: atom_id res chain seq x y z
N MET A 1 8.19 -23.34 -61.81
CA MET A 1 7.21 -23.30 -60.69
C MET A 1 7.92 -23.81 -59.45
N THR A 2 8.67 -22.92 -58.80
CA THR A 2 9.55 -23.21 -57.67
C THR A 2 9.13 -22.28 -56.54
N ALA A 3 8.57 -22.86 -55.47
CA ALA A 3 8.23 -22.13 -54.26
C ALA A 3 9.40 -22.28 -53.27
N ASP A 4 10.11 -21.18 -53.06
CA ASP A 4 11.12 -21.02 -52.02
C ASP A 4 10.44 -20.44 -50.77
N ALA A 5 10.37 -21.24 -49.70
CA ALA A 5 9.81 -20.84 -48.43
C ALA A 5 10.95 -20.39 -47.51
N ALA A 6 11.27 -19.10 -47.57
CA ALA A 6 12.20 -18.46 -46.65
C ALA A 6 11.59 -18.44 -45.24
N GLY A 7 12.07 -19.34 -44.37
CA GLY A 7 11.84 -19.30 -42.94
C GLY A 7 12.51 -18.08 -42.32
N ALA A 8 11.72 -17.07 -41.98
CA ALA A 8 12.17 -15.96 -41.16
C ALA A 8 12.33 -16.45 -39.70
N ALA A 9 13.56 -16.75 -39.32
CA ALA A 9 13.92 -16.95 -37.92
C ALA A 9 13.75 -15.62 -37.17
N HIS A 10 12.73 -15.54 -36.31
CA HIS A 10 12.64 -14.47 -35.32
C HIS A 10 13.83 -14.61 -34.35
N PRO A 11 14.65 -13.57 -34.15
CA PRO A 11 15.68 -13.60 -33.13
C PRO A 11 14.99 -13.61 -31.76
N SER A 12 14.99 -14.76 -31.10
CA SER A 12 14.68 -14.86 -29.69
C SER A 12 15.76 -14.10 -28.94
N ALA A 13 15.41 -12.93 -28.40
CA ALA A 13 16.29 -12.19 -27.51
C ALA A 13 16.49 -13.03 -26.25
N THR A 14 17.62 -13.72 -26.17
CA THR A 14 18.12 -14.34 -24.94
C THR A 14 18.42 -13.20 -23.96
N THR A 15 17.49 -12.92 -23.06
CA THR A 15 17.72 -12.01 -21.94
C THR A 15 18.73 -12.67 -20.99
N ASP A 16 19.96 -12.14 -20.97
CA ASP A 16 21.01 -12.58 -20.06
C ASP A 16 20.63 -12.21 -18.61
N PRO A 17 20.49 -13.18 -17.69
CA PRO A 17 20.17 -12.92 -16.28
C PRO A 17 21.29 -12.22 -15.49
N ARG A 18 22.46 -11.95 -16.11
CA ARG A 18 23.55 -11.15 -15.55
C ARG A 18 23.70 -9.75 -16.14
N ALA A 19 22.83 -9.34 -17.06
CA ALA A 19 22.84 -7.95 -17.52
C ALA A 19 22.58 -7.03 -16.30
N PRO A 20 23.41 -6.00 -16.06
CA PRO A 20 23.11 -5.03 -15.02
C PRO A 20 21.72 -4.46 -15.29
N ALA A 21 20.87 -4.43 -14.26
CA ALA A 21 19.53 -3.86 -14.38
C ALA A 21 19.65 -2.46 -15.01
N PRO A 22 18.74 -2.08 -15.92
CA PRO A 22 18.81 -0.78 -16.56
C PRO A 22 18.86 0.30 -15.48
N GLU A 23 19.97 1.02 -15.42
CA GLU A 23 20.13 2.12 -14.47
C GLU A 23 19.01 3.13 -14.71
N VAL A 24 18.38 3.60 -13.63
CA VAL A 24 17.33 4.62 -13.74
C VAL A 24 17.89 5.83 -14.48
N PRO A 25 17.19 6.37 -15.49
CA PRO A 25 17.65 7.59 -16.15
C PRO A 25 17.78 8.74 -15.16
N GLU A 26 18.82 9.58 -15.30
CA GLU A 26 19.06 10.70 -14.38
C GLU A 26 17.87 11.67 -14.30
N ALA A 27 17.13 11.84 -15.40
CA ALA A 27 15.91 12.65 -15.44
C ALA A 27 14.82 12.10 -14.50
N VAL A 28 14.69 10.78 -14.38
CA VAL A 28 13.73 10.12 -13.47
C VAL A 28 14.13 10.35 -12.02
N ARG A 29 15.41 10.15 -11.68
CA ARG A 29 15.95 10.42 -10.34
C ARG A 29 15.78 11.89 -9.96
N SER A 30 16.13 12.81 -10.85
CA SER A 30 16.03 14.25 -10.62
C SER A 30 14.58 14.68 -10.38
N LEU A 31 13.63 14.17 -11.17
CA LEU A 31 12.21 14.47 -11.01
C LEU A 31 11.66 13.94 -9.67
N ALA A 32 12.00 12.71 -9.28
CA ALA A 32 11.64 12.16 -7.97
C ALA A 32 12.27 12.97 -6.82
N ALA A 33 13.55 13.31 -6.92
CA ALA A 33 14.28 14.08 -5.92
C ALA A 33 13.65 15.45 -5.65
N ARG A 34 13.06 16.09 -6.66
CA ARG A 34 12.32 17.37 -6.48
C ARG A 34 11.05 17.23 -5.63
N CYS A 35 10.50 16.02 -5.52
CA CYS A 35 9.31 15.76 -4.70
C CYS A 35 9.64 15.31 -3.27
N VAL A 36 10.86 14.86 -2.99
CA VAL A 36 11.28 14.41 -1.65
C VAL A 36 11.03 15.46 -0.55
N PRO A 37 11.37 16.76 -0.75
CA PRO A 37 11.10 17.79 0.26
C PRO A 37 9.59 18.04 0.51
N ARG A 38 8.72 17.69 -0.45
CA ARG A 38 7.27 17.89 -0.39
C ARG A 38 6.53 16.78 0.36
N VAL A 39 7.20 15.71 0.79
CA VAL A 39 6.56 14.53 1.42
C VAL A 39 5.65 14.90 2.60
N ASN A 40 6.10 15.79 3.50
CA ASN A 40 5.31 16.18 4.67
C ASN A 40 4.07 17.00 4.30
N GLU A 41 4.20 17.86 3.29
CA GLU A 41 3.08 18.66 2.74
C GLU A 41 2.06 17.74 2.07
N LEU A 42 2.52 16.84 1.19
CA LEU A 42 1.66 15.90 0.47
C LEU A 42 0.94 14.94 1.42
N ALA A 43 1.60 14.44 2.46
CA ALA A 43 0.95 13.57 3.44
C ALA A 43 -0.18 14.29 4.21
N ARG A 44 0.01 15.58 4.53
CA ARG A 44 -1.04 16.41 5.15
C ARG A 44 -2.18 16.68 4.19
N LEU A 45 -1.88 17.05 2.94
CA LEU A 45 -2.86 17.23 1.88
C LEU A 45 -3.72 15.97 1.67
N MET A 46 -3.08 14.80 1.69
CA MET A 46 -3.79 13.52 1.63
C MET A 46 -4.77 13.37 2.78
N SER A 47 -4.32 13.46 4.04
CA SER A 47 -5.19 13.19 5.19
C SER A 47 -6.26 14.26 5.42
N GLN A 48 -5.92 15.54 5.22
CA GLN A 48 -6.79 16.66 5.56
C GLN A 48 -7.80 17.00 4.46
N ASP A 49 -7.42 16.81 3.19
CA ASP A 49 -8.27 17.23 2.06
C ASP A 49 -8.74 16.04 1.22
N THR A 50 -7.82 15.16 0.79
CA THR A 50 -8.16 14.10 -0.17
C THR A 50 -8.95 12.96 0.48
N PHE A 51 -8.46 12.46 1.62
CA PHE A 51 -9.07 11.35 2.34
C PHE A 51 -10.34 11.78 3.06
N ALA A 52 -10.41 13.04 3.52
CA ALA A 52 -11.60 13.62 4.14
C ALA A 52 -12.85 13.58 3.24
N GLN A 53 -12.67 13.47 1.92
CA GLN A 53 -13.77 13.34 0.94
C GLN A 53 -14.24 11.89 0.73
N LEU A 54 -13.55 10.90 1.31
CA LEU A 54 -13.90 9.50 1.17
C LEU A 54 -15.03 9.12 2.13
N HIS A 55 -15.97 8.32 1.63
CA HIS A 55 -17.10 7.84 2.44
C HIS A 55 -16.59 7.03 3.65
N GLY A 56 -17.14 7.29 4.83
CA GLY A 56 -16.72 6.62 6.08
C GLY A 56 -15.40 7.10 6.67
N TYR A 57 -14.58 7.88 5.95
CA TYR A 57 -13.30 8.37 6.49
C TYR A 57 -13.51 9.28 7.70
N ALA A 58 -14.45 10.23 7.62
CA ALA A 58 -14.77 11.16 8.71
C ALA A 58 -15.42 10.52 9.94
N GLU A 59 -15.71 9.22 9.90
CA GLU A 59 -16.28 8.45 11.03
C GLU A 59 -15.20 7.71 11.82
N LEU A 60 -13.98 7.57 11.27
CA LEU A 60 -12.87 6.94 11.96
C LEU A 60 -12.42 7.77 13.18
N PRO A 61 -11.86 7.14 14.22
CA PRO A 61 -11.24 7.83 15.35
C PRO A 61 -10.22 8.88 14.91
N ALA A 62 -10.14 10.01 15.64
CA ALA A 62 -9.31 11.15 15.24
C ALA A 62 -7.81 10.82 15.21
N ASP A 63 -7.34 10.03 16.17
CA ASP A 63 -5.98 9.48 16.21
C ASP A 63 -5.68 8.59 14.98
N VAL A 64 -6.62 7.72 14.60
CA VAL A 64 -6.50 6.88 13.39
C VAL A 64 -6.35 7.75 12.13
N ARG A 65 -7.17 8.80 11.97
CA ARG A 65 -7.12 9.68 10.79
C ARG A 65 -5.90 10.59 10.75
N ASP A 66 -5.71 11.35 11.82
CA ASP A 66 -4.84 12.54 11.81
C ASP A 66 -3.38 12.19 12.10
N VAL A 67 -3.14 11.11 12.83
CA VAL A 67 -1.79 10.67 13.20
C VAL A 67 -1.39 9.47 12.36
N GLU A 68 -2.23 8.45 12.40
CA GLU A 68 -1.89 7.11 11.99
C GLU A 68 -1.95 6.90 10.48
N ILE A 69 -3.01 7.32 9.82
CA ILE A 69 -3.13 7.28 8.35
C ILE A 69 -2.18 8.31 7.72
N ALA A 70 -2.05 9.50 8.31
CA ALA A 70 -1.10 10.52 7.85
C ALA A 70 0.37 10.04 7.95
N ALA A 71 0.74 9.31 9.01
CA ALA A 71 2.05 8.70 9.16
C ALA A 71 2.29 7.61 8.09
N THR A 72 1.29 6.77 7.82
CA THR A 72 1.38 5.75 6.77
C THR A 72 1.53 6.36 5.38
N ALA A 73 0.76 7.40 5.05
CA ALA A 73 0.89 8.15 3.80
C ALA A 73 2.29 8.75 3.65
N ARG A 74 2.81 9.38 4.70
CA ARG A 74 4.17 9.96 4.72
C ARG A 74 5.25 8.90 4.51
N HIS A 75 5.11 7.75 5.18
CA HIS A 75 6.04 6.64 5.02
C HIS A 75 6.06 6.15 3.57
N GLY A 76 4.89 5.89 2.98
CA GLY A 76 4.81 5.39 1.60
C GLY A 76 5.33 6.37 0.56
N LEU A 77 5.03 7.66 0.71
CA LEU A 77 5.58 8.72 -0.14
C LEU A 77 7.11 8.76 -0.08
N ARG A 78 7.67 8.75 1.13
CA ARG A 78 9.12 8.77 1.34
C ARG A 78 9.77 7.53 0.74
N LEU A 79 9.24 6.35 1.09
CA LEU A 79 9.75 5.08 0.62
C LEU A 79 9.80 5.05 -0.90
N PHE A 80 8.71 5.40 -1.58
CA PHE A 80 8.68 5.42 -3.04
C PHE A 80 9.71 6.38 -3.65
N LEU A 81 9.75 7.63 -3.18
CA LEU A 81 10.63 8.65 -3.76
C LEU A 81 12.11 8.35 -3.51
N GLU A 82 12.47 7.92 -2.29
CA GLU A 82 13.84 7.51 -1.96
C GLU A 82 14.26 6.29 -2.78
N ARG A 83 13.34 5.35 -3.00
CA ARG A 83 13.56 4.18 -3.86
C ARG A 83 13.93 4.61 -5.27
N VAL A 84 13.14 5.47 -5.89
CA VAL A 84 13.44 5.92 -7.25
C VAL A 84 14.77 6.69 -7.32
N VAL A 85 15.11 7.46 -6.28
CA VAL A 85 16.37 8.22 -6.22
C VAL A 85 17.60 7.31 -6.10
N HIS A 86 17.52 6.23 -5.32
CA HIS A 86 18.68 5.38 -5.00
C HIS A 86 18.72 4.07 -5.79
N ASP A 87 17.64 3.31 -5.80
CA ASP A 87 17.49 2.03 -6.52
C ASP A 87 16.00 1.64 -6.58
N PRO A 88 15.34 1.63 -7.75
CA PRO A 88 13.91 1.33 -7.89
C PRO A 88 13.59 -0.16 -7.68
N GLN A 89 14.59 -1.05 -7.58
CA GLN A 89 14.38 -2.49 -7.54
C GLN A 89 13.69 -2.93 -6.26
N PRO A 90 12.61 -3.74 -6.32
CA PRO A 90 11.92 -4.30 -5.14
C PRO A 90 12.91 -4.88 -4.13
N GLY A 91 12.86 -4.40 -2.89
CA GLY A 91 13.61 -4.91 -1.76
C GLY A 91 12.79 -6.02 -1.10
N PRO A 92 13.43 -6.92 -0.35
CA PRO A 92 12.75 -8.07 0.23
C PRO A 92 11.62 -7.69 1.22
N ASP A 93 11.60 -6.46 1.75
CA ASP A 93 10.57 -6.03 2.73
C ASP A 93 10.02 -4.61 2.47
N ASP A 94 9.69 -4.28 1.22
CA ASP A 94 9.09 -2.95 0.92
C ASP A 94 7.66 -2.78 1.43
N THR A 95 7.01 -3.89 1.78
CA THR A 95 5.59 -3.92 2.11
C THR A 95 5.32 -4.27 3.58
N GLY A 96 6.35 -4.59 4.38
CA GLY A 96 6.19 -5.01 5.78
C GLY A 96 5.42 -4.02 6.64
N PHE A 97 5.82 -2.74 6.59
CA PHE A 97 5.10 -1.69 7.31
C PHE A 97 3.63 -1.59 6.87
N PHE A 98 3.33 -1.68 5.58
CA PHE A 98 1.94 -1.63 5.11
C PHE A 98 1.11 -2.84 5.56
N ARG A 99 1.74 -4.02 5.65
CA ARG A 99 1.09 -5.23 6.18
C ARG A 99 0.74 -5.09 7.66
N GLU A 100 1.68 -4.60 8.47
CA GLU A 100 1.44 -4.33 9.89
C GLU A 100 0.24 -3.38 10.08
N ARG A 101 0.22 -2.30 9.29
CA ARG A 101 -0.89 -1.34 9.33
C ARG A 101 -2.21 -1.95 8.84
N ALA A 102 -2.17 -2.84 7.85
CA ALA A 102 -3.36 -3.53 7.35
C ALA A 102 -3.98 -4.48 8.39
N ALA A 103 -3.15 -5.24 9.12
CA ALA A 103 -3.60 -6.08 10.23
C ALA A 103 -4.26 -5.23 11.32
N GLN A 104 -3.60 -4.15 11.73
CA GLN A 104 -4.16 -3.24 12.73
C GLN A 104 -5.50 -2.63 12.27
N ARG A 105 -5.64 -2.24 10.99
CA ARG A 105 -6.92 -1.75 10.44
C ARG A 105 -8.03 -2.82 10.46
N ALA A 106 -7.68 -4.09 10.28
CA ALA A 106 -8.63 -5.20 10.38
C ALA A 106 -9.12 -5.38 11.83
N GLU A 107 -8.21 -5.32 12.81
CA GLU A 107 -8.54 -5.37 14.24
C GLU A 107 -9.45 -4.21 14.67
N GLU A 108 -9.16 -3.00 14.19
CA GLU A 108 -9.95 -1.78 14.45
C GLU A 108 -11.30 -1.76 13.70
N GLY A 109 -11.53 -2.73 12.80
CA GLY A 109 -12.78 -2.85 12.05
C GLY A 109 -12.96 -1.81 10.94
N MET A 110 -11.87 -1.17 10.47
CA MET A 110 -11.92 -0.27 9.32
C MET A 110 -12.37 -1.05 8.07
N PRO A 111 -13.34 -0.57 7.28
CA PRO A 111 -13.75 -1.26 6.05
C PRO A 111 -12.59 -1.41 5.06
N LEU A 112 -12.40 -2.62 4.51
CA LEU A 112 -11.36 -2.89 3.51
C LEU A 112 -11.46 -1.97 2.30
N GLU A 113 -12.68 -1.70 1.81
CA GLU A 113 -12.91 -0.80 0.68
C GLU A 113 -12.37 0.60 0.97
N LEU A 114 -12.66 1.16 2.15
CA LEU A 114 -12.12 2.45 2.57
C LEU A 114 -10.59 2.42 2.64
N LEU A 115 -10.01 1.36 3.19
CA LEU A 115 -8.55 1.20 3.25
C LEU A 115 -7.93 1.21 1.85
N LEU A 116 -8.44 0.40 0.92
CA LEU A 116 -7.92 0.34 -0.44
C LEU A 116 -8.13 1.66 -1.21
N THR A 117 -9.26 2.34 -0.99
CA THR A 117 -9.54 3.63 -1.60
C THR A 117 -8.55 4.71 -1.12
N THR A 118 -8.10 4.67 0.14
CA THR A 118 -7.04 5.59 0.62
C THR A 118 -5.69 5.38 -0.07
N HIS A 119 -5.30 4.13 -0.33
CA HIS A 119 -4.09 3.80 -1.07
C HIS A 119 -4.14 4.35 -2.51
N CYS A 120 -5.23 4.06 -3.23
CA CYS A 120 -5.44 4.57 -4.59
C CYS A 120 -5.46 6.10 -4.63
N ALA A 121 -6.06 6.75 -3.63
CA ALA A 121 -6.09 8.20 -3.52
C ALA A 121 -4.70 8.79 -3.23
N GLY A 122 -3.90 8.14 -2.37
CA GLY A 122 -2.52 8.52 -2.10
C GLY A 122 -1.64 8.44 -3.35
N ALA A 123 -1.71 7.34 -4.09
CA ALA A 123 -1.00 7.19 -5.37
C ALA A 123 -1.36 8.30 -6.37
N ARG A 124 -2.66 8.66 -6.45
CA ARG A 124 -3.12 9.76 -7.31
C ARG A 124 -2.54 11.12 -6.91
N VAL A 125 -2.48 11.44 -5.62
CA VAL A 125 -1.89 12.70 -5.14
C VAL A 125 -0.39 12.76 -5.46
N LEU A 126 0.35 11.67 -5.24
CA LEU A 126 1.76 11.59 -5.63
C LEU A 126 1.94 11.77 -7.14
N TRP A 127 1.11 11.13 -7.95
CA TRP A 127 1.13 11.31 -9.40
C TRP A 127 0.94 12.78 -9.82
N GLN A 128 0.00 13.50 -9.23
CA GLN A 128 -0.16 14.93 -9.53
C GLN A 128 1.06 15.74 -9.09
N ALA A 129 1.65 15.45 -7.94
CA ALA A 129 2.86 16.12 -7.48
C ALA A 129 4.05 15.92 -8.44
N LEU A 130 4.21 14.70 -8.99
CA LEU A 130 5.21 14.39 -10.00
C LEU A 130 4.94 15.15 -11.31
N ARG A 131 3.68 15.22 -11.75
CA ARG A 131 3.29 16.01 -12.93
C ARG A 131 3.58 17.50 -12.77
N GLU A 132 3.29 18.07 -11.59
CA GLU A 132 3.58 19.47 -11.28
C GLU A 132 5.09 19.76 -11.21
N ALA A 133 5.88 18.80 -10.75
CA ALA A 133 7.33 18.94 -10.63
C ALA A 133 8.07 18.71 -11.96
N ALA A 134 7.40 18.18 -12.98
CA ALA A 134 7.96 17.92 -14.30
C ALA A 134 8.18 19.22 -15.08
N ARG A 135 9.32 19.32 -15.75
CA ARG A 135 9.71 20.43 -16.63
C ARG A 135 9.54 20.01 -18.09
N PRO A 136 9.44 20.97 -19.03
CA PRO A 136 9.43 20.65 -20.46
C PRO A 136 10.65 19.80 -20.84
N GLY A 137 10.43 18.70 -21.56
CA GLY A 137 11.48 17.74 -21.95
C GLY A 137 11.68 16.55 -21.00
N GLU A 138 10.93 16.48 -19.89
CA GLU A 138 10.97 15.36 -18.95
C GLU A 138 9.77 14.39 -19.11
N GLU A 139 9.05 14.43 -20.24
CA GLU A 139 7.85 13.62 -20.47
C GLU A 139 8.14 12.13 -20.40
N ALA A 140 9.28 11.68 -20.94
CA ALA A 140 9.72 10.30 -20.84
C ALA A 140 9.98 9.88 -19.38
N ALA A 141 10.60 10.76 -18.58
CA ALA A 141 10.87 10.49 -17.18
C ALA A 141 9.56 10.38 -16.36
N LEU A 142 8.57 11.22 -16.68
CA LEU A 142 7.25 11.17 -16.06
C LEU A 142 6.50 9.87 -16.40
N VAL A 143 6.62 9.37 -17.64
CA VAL A 143 6.05 8.07 -18.04
C VAL A 143 6.71 6.90 -17.29
N GLU A 144 8.04 6.89 -17.17
CA GLU A 144 8.76 5.88 -16.39
C GLU A 144 8.36 5.90 -14.91
N LEU A 145 8.24 7.09 -14.30
CA LEU A 145 7.75 7.24 -12.94
C LEU A 145 6.32 6.74 -12.74
N ALA A 146 5.44 6.95 -13.73
CA ALA A 146 4.10 6.39 -13.69
C ALA A 146 4.15 4.85 -13.64
N GLY A 147 5.03 4.23 -14.44
CA GLY A 147 5.28 2.79 -14.42
C GLY A 147 5.76 2.30 -13.04
N TYR A 148 6.74 2.97 -12.46
CA TYR A 148 7.22 2.63 -11.11
C TYR A 148 6.14 2.81 -10.04
N LEU A 149 5.36 3.89 -10.11
CA LEU A 149 4.29 4.16 -9.16
C LEU A 149 3.20 3.10 -9.23
N LEU A 150 2.73 2.75 -10.43
CA LEU A 150 1.73 1.70 -10.63
C LEU A 150 2.23 0.34 -10.14
N GLY A 151 3.49 -0.01 -10.43
CA GLY A 151 4.09 -1.26 -9.97
C GLY A 151 4.27 -1.31 -8.45
N ALA A 152 4.66 -0.19 -7.83
CA ALA A 152 4.76 -0.09 -6.37
C ALA A 152 3.39 -0.21 -5.70
N GLU A 153 2.39 0.53 -6.21
CA GLU A 153 1.02 0.52 -5.70
C GLU A 153 0.39 -0.88 -5.81
N GLN A 154 0.59 -1.57 -6.93
CA GLN A 154 0.11 -2.94 -7.11
C GLN A 154 0.67 -3.88 -6.03
N ARG A 155 1.97 -3.78 -5.69
CA ARG A 155 2.59 -4.59 -4.64
C ARG A 155 2.01 -4.26 -3.26
N VAL A 156 1.88 -2.98 -2.94
CA VAL A 156 1.32 -2.52 -1.66
C VAL A 156 -0.13 -2.98 -1.51
N VAL A 157 -0.99 -2.73 -2.48
CA VAL A 157 -2.41 -3.11 -2.44
C VAL A 157 -2.57 -4.62 -2.33
N SER A 158 -1.77 -5.41 -3.04
CA SER A 158 -1.81 -6.88 -2.95
C SER A 158 -1.45 -7.34 -1.53
N ALA A 159 -0.34 -6.84 -0.98
CA ALA A 159 0.11 -7.18 0.37
C ALA A 159 -0.89 -6.75 1.46
N VAL A 160 -1.42 -5.53 1.35
CA VAL A 160 -2.42 -4.99 2.28
C VAL A 160 -3.70 -5.83 2.25
N THR A 161 -4.18 -6.19 1.05
CA THR A 161 -5.40 -6.98 0.90
C THR A 161 -5.25 -8.37 1.49
N GLU A 162 -4.15 -9.06 1.18
CA GLU A 162 -3.85 -10.40 1.71
C GLU A 162 -3.81 -10.38 3.24
N THR A 163 -2.97 -9.51 3.82
CA THR A 163 -2.83 -9.42 5.29
C THR A 163 -4.12 -9.02 5.99
N TYR A 164 -4.88 -8.08 5.43
CA TYR A 164 -6.17 -7.68 6.02
C TYR A 164 -7.16 -8.85 6.05
N LEU A 165 -7.26 -9.64 4.97
CA LEU A 165 -8.19 -10.76 4.88
C LEU A 165 -7.77 -11.94 5.77
N ASP A 166 -6.48 -12.19 5.87
CA ASP A 166 -5.93 -13.19 6.80
C ASP A 166 -6.27 -12.82 8.25
N GLU A 167 -6.04 -11.56 8.62
CA GLU A 167 -6.34 -11.07 9.97
C GLU A 167 -7.84 -11.14 10.29
N GLN A 168 -8.71 -10.71 9.37
CA GLN A 168 -10.16 -10.86 9.55
C GLN A 168 -10.61 -12.31 9.72
N THR A 169 -9.94 -13.23 9.02
CA THR A 169 -10.22 -14.67 9.14
C THR A 169 -9.77 -15.21 10.49
N ALA A 170 -8.61 -14.78 10.99
CA ALA A 170 -8.10 -15.12 12.32
C ALA A 170 -9.06 -14.62 13.42
N LEU A 171 -9.42 -13.34 13.40
CA LEU A 171 -10.36 -12.72 14.34
C LEU A 171 -11.75 -13.39 14.31
N ALA A 172 -12.24 -13.77 13.13
CA ALA A 172 -13.51 -14.48 13.01
C ALA A 172 -13.43 -15.90 13.60
N THR A 173 -12.28 -16.56 13.49
CA THR A 173 -12.04 -17.90 14.05
C THR A 173 -11.99 -17.85 15.56
N GLU A 174 -11.24 -16.91 16.13
CA GLU A 174 -11.15 -16.67 17.58
C GLU A 174 -12.53 -16.41 18.19
N ARG A 175 -13.31 -15.46 17.64
CA ARG A 175 -14.67 -15.15 18.10
C ARG A 175 -15.61 -16.36 18.06
N ARG A 176 -15.43 -17.26 17.08
CA ARG A 176 -16.21 -18.51 16.99
C ARG A 176 -15.78 -19.51 18.05
N GLU A 177 -14.51 -19.56 18.40
CA GLU A 177 -13.97 -20.41 19.46
C GLU A 177 -14.43 -19.95 20.85
N GLU A 178 -14.34 -18.65 21.13
CA GLU A 178 -14.84 -18.04 22.35
C GLU A 178 -16.33 -18.32 22.55
N ARG A 179 -17.15 -18.11 21.51
CA ARG A 179 -18.58 -18.38 21.57
C ARG A 179 -18.88 -19.86 21.82
N ARG A 180 -18.11 -20.77 21.20
CA ARG A 180 -18.25 -22.21 21.45
C ARG A 180 -17.86 -22.56 22.89
N ALA A 181 -16.81 -21.96 23.43
CA ALA A 181 -16.38 -22.15 24.82
C ALA A 181 -17.45 -21.65 25.80
N GLN A 182 -18.02 -20.47 25.57
CA GLN A 182 -19.12 -19.91 26.37
C GLN A 182 -20.35 -20.84 26.37
N VAL A 183 -20.80 -21.29 25.20
CA VAL A 183 -21.94 -22.23 25.09
C VAL A 183 -21.67 -23.53 25.84
N ARG A 184 -20.45 -24.09 25.74
CA ARG A 184 -20.09 -25.29 26.49
C ARG A 184 -20.09 -25.06 28.01
N GLY A 185 -19.59 -23.91 28.47
CA GLY A 185 -19.60 -23.55 29.90
C GLY A 185 -21.03 -23.42 30.45
N LEU A 186 -21.92 -22.76 29.70
CA LEU A 186 -23.33 -22.66 30.06
C LEU A 186 -24.02 -24.02 30.12
N LEU A 187 -23.76 -24.90 29.14
CA LEU A 187 -24.30 -26.27 29.13
C LEU A 187 -23.72 -27.15 30.26
N ALA A 188 -22.49 -26.90 30.68
CA ALA A 188 -21.83 -27.61 31.78
C ALA A 188 -22.23 -27.06 33.18
N GLY A 189 -23.02 -25.98 33.24
CA GLY A 189 -23.47 -25.37 34.49
C GLY A 189 -22.39 -24.57 35.24
N THR A 190 -21.29 -24.21 34.57
CA THR A 190 -20.27 -23.32 35.14
C THR A 190 -20.63 -21.87 34.82
N GLU A 191 -20.62 -20.98 35.82
CA GLU A 191 -20.76 -19.54 35.60
C GLU A 191 -19.62 -19.05 34.69
N VAL A 192 -19.98 -18.60 33.48
CA VAL A 192 -19.05 -17.96 32.57
C VAL A 192 -19.13 -16.45 32.85
N PRO A 193 -18.04 -15.78 33.26
CA PRO A 193 -18.08 -14.34 33.43
C PRO A 193 -18.46 -13.67 32.10
N PRO A 194 -19.31 -12.63 32.13
CA PRO A 194 -19.78 -11.99 30.91
C PRO A 194 -18.61 -11.40 30.12
N ALA A 195 -18.63 -11.59 28.80
CA ALA A 195 -17.67 -10.96 27.89
C ALA A 195 -17.79 -9.43 28.04
N GLY A 196 -16.76 -8.80 28.59
CA GLY A 196 -16.68 -7.34 28.77
C GLY A 196 -16.45 -6.84 30.19
N SER A 197 -16.33 -7.69 31.22
CA SER A 197 -15.94 -7.25 32.57
C SER A 197 -14.42 -7.14 32.74
N GLY A 198 -13.76 -6.50 31.78
CA GLY A 198 -12.40 -6.02 31.91
C GLY A 198 -12.44 -4.52 31.72
N LEU A 199 -12.55 -3.78 32.83
CA LEU A 199 -12.07 -2.42 33.08
C LEU A 199 -12.82 -1.86 34.29
N ASP A 200 -12.17 -1.88 35.46
CA ASP A 200 -12.04 -0.73 36.36
C ASP A 200 -11.32 -1.19 37.64
N GLY A 201 -10.01 -0.90 37.68
CA GLY A 201 -9.20 -0.91 38.89
C GLY A 201 -8.68 0.50 39.15
N PRO A 202 -8.56 0.92 40.42
CA PRO A 202 -8.56 2.33 40.85
C PRO A 202 -7.32 3.13 40.48
#